data_AF-A0A7X0KNU3-F1
#
_entry.id   AF-A0A7X0KNU3-F1
#
_cell.length_a   1.000
_cell.length_b   1.000
_cell.length_c   1.000
_cell.angle_alpha   90.00
_cell.angle_beta   90.00
_cell.angle_gamma   90.00
#
_symmetry.space_group_name_H-M   'P 1'
#
loop_
_entity.id
_entity.type
_entity.pdbx_description
1 polymer ?
#
loop_
_entity_poly.entity_id
_entity_poly.type
_entity_poly.pdbx_seq_one_letter_code
_entity_poly.pdbx_strand_id
1 'polypeptide(L)'
;MPTLGDMLGAARRSAAGLQRWIETADPDLAEEVRMAAARAGDSPSGFARAAVADFSRFADEEAWAQLTRIVRDHEDPGTACLAAMVAWRLAATTCERHSS
;
A
#
# COMPACT_ATOMS: atom_id res chain seq x y z
N MET A 1 9.79 15.22 15.10
CA MET A 1 10.00 13.87 14.55
C MET A 1 8.68 13.12 14.70
N PRO A 2 7.97 12.79 13.60
CA PRO A 2 6.74 12.00 13.70
C PRO A 2 7.05 10.63 14.31
N THR A 3 6.21 10.17 15.22
CA THR A 3 6.35 8.84 15.83
C THR A 3 5.75 7.77 14.93
N LEU A 4 6.06 6.49 15.18
CA LEU A 4 5.45 5.36 14.47
C LEU A 4 3.92 5.36 14.59
N GLY A 5 3.39 5.82 15.73
CA GLY A 5 1.96 6.03 15.94
C GLY A 5 1.37 7.15 15.09
N ASP A 6 2.11 8.25 14.89
CA ASP A 6 1.71 9.33 13.98
C ASP A 6 1.75 8.87 12.52
N MET A 7 2.72 8.04 12.14
CA MET A 7 2.83 7.45 10.80
C MET A 7 1.68 6.48 10.51
N LEU A 8 1.33 5.59 11.46
CA LEU A 8 0.15 4.72 11.36
C LEU A 8 -1.15 5.51 11.35
N GLY A 9 -1.24 6.58 12.14
CA GLY A 9 -2.37 7.51 12.15
C GLY A 9 -2.54 8.25 10.82
N ALA A 10 -1.44 8.68 10.19
CA ALA A 10 -1.42 9.30 8.88
C ALA A 10 -1.76 8.31 7.76
N ALA A 11 -1.28 7.06 7.84
CA ALA A 11 -1.65 5.99 6.90
C ALA A 11 -3.15 5.65 7.00
N ARG A 12 -3.68 5.55 8.23
CA ARG A 12 -5.12 5.34 8.46
C ARG A 12 -5.98 6.53 8.02
N ARG A 13 -5.47 7.77 8.15
CA ARG A 13 -6.10 8.98 7.61
C ARG A 13 -6.03 9.02 6.08
N SER A 14 -5.00 8.45 5.47
CA SER A 14 -4.85 8.29 4.01
C SER A 14 -5.82 7.27 3.42
N ALA A 15 -6.42 6.37 4.21
CA ALA A 15 -7.50 5.50 3.75
C ALA A 15 -8.76 6.27 3.29
N ALA A 16 -8.97 7.51 3.76
CA ALA A 16 -10.01 8.41 3.25
C ALA A 16 -9.52 9.22 2.02
N GLY A 17 -8.21 9.43 1.89
CA GLY A 17 -7.56 9.99 0.70
C GLY A 17 -7.36 8.98 -0.43
N LEU A 18 -7.68 7.72 -0.20
CA LEU A 18 -7.35 6.57 -1.05
C LEU A 18 -7.91 6.65 -2.48
N GLN A 19 -9.14 7.14 -2.63
CA GLN A 19 -9.76 7.32 -3.93
C GLN A 19 -9.17 8.50 -4.71
N ARG A 20 -8.79 9.57 -3.99
CA ARG A 20 -8.09 10.72 -4.58
C ARG A 20 -6.62 10.39 -4.90
N TRP A 21 -6.03 9.45 -4.15
CA TRP A 21 -4.68 8.94 -4.33
C TRP A 21 -4.55 8.05 -5.58
N ILE A 22 -5.50 7.13 -5.80
CA ILE A 22 -5.59 6.32 -7.03
C ILE A 22 -5.56 7.19 -8.29
N GLU A 23 -6.13 8.39 -8.23
CA GLU A 23 -6.16 9.31 -9.37
C GLU A 23 -4.90 10.19 -9.51
N THR A 24 -4.10 10.36 -8.45
CA THR A 24 -3.04 11.40 -8.41
C THR A 24 -1.62 10.85 -8.27
N ALA A 25 -1.42 9.73 -7.58
CA ALA A 25 -0.08 9.30 -7.17
C ALA A 25 0.65 8.46 -8.22
N ASP A 26 -0.05 7.48 -8.81
CA ASP A 26 0.51 6.61 -9.83
C ASP A 26 -0.64 5.94 -10.59
N PRO A 27 -0.93 6.36 -11.85
CA PRO A 27 -2.02 5.80 -12.63
C PRO A 27 -1.80 4.33 -12.99
N ASP A 28 -0.54 3.87 -13.08
CA ASP A 28 -0.21 2.48 -13.40
C ASP A 28 -0.48 1.59 -12.18
N LEU A 29 -0.01 1.99 -10.99
CA LEU A 29 -0.31 1.29 -9.74
C LEU A 29 -1.83 1.26 -9.46
N ALA A 30 -2.54 2.34 -9.77
CA ALA A 30 -3.99 2.43 -9.66
C ALA A 30 -4.74 1.44 -10.57
N GLU A 31 -4.27 1.24 -11.80
CA GLU A 31 -4.80 0.22 -12.71
C GLU A 31 -4.52 -1.19 -12.17
N GLU A 32 -3.30 -1.46 -11.70
CA GLU A 32 -2.95 -2.75 -11.11
C GLU A 32 -3.82 -3.10 -9.89
N VAL A 33 -4.05 -2.14 -9.00
CA VAL A 33 -4.97 -2.32 -7.87
C VAL A 33 -6.39 -2.61 -8.34
N ARG A 34 -6.90 -1.87 -9.34
CA ARG A 34 -8.24 -2.10 -9.89
C ARG A 34 -8.36 -3.50 -10.48
N MET A 35 -7.37 -3.95 -11.24
CA MET A 35 -7.33 -5.29 -11.80
C MET A 35 -7.24 -6.38 -10.73
N ALA A 36 -6.38 -6.20 -9.72
CA ALA A 36 -6.21 -7.16 -8.63
C ALA A 36 -7.48 -7.26 -7.76
N ALA A 37 -8.08 -6.12 -7.42
CA ALA A 37 -9.34 -6.06 -6.68
C ALA A 37 -10.48 -6.73 -7.46
N ALA A 38 -10.63 -6.43 -8.75
CA ALA A 38 -11.65 -7.05 -9.60
C ALA A 38 -11.51 -8.58 -9.67
N ARG A 39 -10.27 -9.09 -9.76
CA ARG A 39 -9.99 -10.54 -9.75
C ARG A 39 -10.34 -11.20 -8.41
N ALA A 40 -10.16 -10.47 -7.30
CA ALA A 40 -10.53 -10.92 -5.96
C ALA A 40 -12.02 -10.73 -5.65
N GLY A 41 -12.81 -10.11 -6.53
CA GLY A 41 -14.20 -9.73 -6.27
C GLY A 41 -14.35 -8.65 -5.21
N ASP A 42 -13.29 -7.84 -4.98
CA ASP A 42 -13.24 -6.77 -3.99
C ASP A 42 -13.20 -5.39 -4.67
N SER A 43 -13.44 -4.34 -3.89
CA SER A 43 -13.25 -2.96 -4.29
C SER A 43 -11.77 -2.55 -4.19
N PRO A 44 -11.28 -1.59 -4.99
CA PRO A 44 -9.93 -1.03 -4.84
C PRO A 44 -9.63 -0.54 -3.42
N SER A 45 -10.64 0.05 -2.78
CA SER A 45 -10.55 0.50 -1.39
C SER A 45 -10.46 -0.65 -0.38
N GLY A 46 -11.14 -1.76 -0.65
CA GLY A 46 -11.02 -3.01 0.12
C GLY A 46 -9.63 -3.62 -0.03
N PHE A 47 -9.13 -3.69 -1.26
CA PHE A 47 -7.81 -4.21 -1.56
C PHE A 47 -6.71 -3.44 -0.84
N ALA A 48 -6.77 -2.10 -0.83
CA ALA A 48 -5.77 -1.29 -0.14
C ALA A 48 -5.85 -1.43 1.39
N ARG A 49 -7.05 -1.56 1.96
CA ARG A 49 -7.20 -1.86 3.40
C ARG A 49 -6.58 -3.21 3.76
N ALA A 50 -6.81 -4.22 2.92
CA ALA A 50 -6.22 -5.53 3.11
C ALA A 50 -4.69 -5.46 2.94
N ALA A 51 -4.16 -4.64 2.03
CA ALA A 51 -2.72 -4.39 1.92
C ALA A 51 -2.09 -3.85 3.20
N VAL A 52 -2.72 -2.86 3.83
CA VAL A 52 -2.23 -2.32 5.12
C VAL A 52 -2.26 -3.39 6.21
N ALA A 53 -3.34 -4.19 6.28
CA ALA A 53 -3.47 -5.25 7.27
C ALA A 53 -2.46 -6.39 7.07
N ASP A 54 -2.30 -6.84 5.82
CA ASP A 54 -1.39 -7.93 5.45
C ASP A 54 0.06 -7.50 5.65
N PHE A 55 0.44 -6.30 5.22
CA PHE A 55 1.78 -5.77 5.44
C PHE A 55 2.10 -5.72 6.95
N SER A 56 1.18 -5.18 7.76
CA SER A 56 1.38 -5.10 9.21
C SER A 56 1.57 -6.48 9.88
N ARG A 57 1.02 -7.54 9.27
CA ARG A 57 1.03 -8.90 9.81
C ARG A 57 2.19 -9.76 9.29
N PHE A 58 2.58 -9.56 8.04
CA PHE A 58 3.45 -10.49 7.31
C PHE A 58 4.72 -9.86 6.75
N ALA A 59 4.84 -8.52 6.76
CA ALA A 59 6.07 -7.88 6.30
C ALA A 59 7.24 -8.25 7.23
N ASP A 60 8.34 -8.64 6.60
CA ASP A 60 9.61 -8.91 7.27
C ASP A 60 10.40 -7.62 7.54
N GLU A 61 11.52 -7.75 8.25
CA GLU A 61 12.36 -6.61 8.65
C GLU A 61 12.87 -5.81 7.44
N GLU A 62 13.14 -6.49 6.31
CA GLU A 62 13.58 -5.85 5.08
C GLU A 62 12.47 -4.99 4.46
N ALA A 63 11.25 -5.51 4.38
CA ALA A 63 10.09 -4.76 3.92
C ALA A 63 9.80 -3.54 4.83
N TRP A 64 9.93 -3.69 6.15
CA TRP A 64 9.81 -2.57 7.10
C TRP A 64 10.92 -1.52 6.92
N ALA A 65 12.16 -1.94 6.67
CA ALA A 65 13.27 -1.04 6.40
C ALA A 65 13.07 -0.28 5.08
N GLN A 66 12.61 -0.96 4.03
CA GLN A 66 12.30 -0.34 2.74
C GLN A 66 11.17 0.68 2.87
N LEU A 67 10.07 0.33 3.55
CA LEU A 67 8.97 1.25 3.84
C LEU A 67 9.49 2.52 4.53
N THR A 68 10.32 2.36 5.56
CA THR A 68 10.86 3.48 6.33
C THR A 68 11.74 4.41 5.49
N ARG A 69 12.50 3.87 4.52
CA ARG A 69 13.29 4.67 3.57
C ARG A 69 12.38 5.47 2.63
N ILE A 70 11.42 4.78 1.99
CA ILE A 70 10.46 5.40 1.06
C ILE A 70 9.69 6.54 1.74
N VAL A 71 9.19 6.32 2.95
CA VAL A 71 8.41 7.31 3.70
C VAL A 71 9.27 8.51 4.13
N ARG A 72 10.55 8.32 4.41
CA ARG A 72 11.46 9.39 4.82
C ARG A 72 11.81 10.34 3.69
N ASP A 73 11.96 9.80 2.48
CA ASP A 73 12.46 10.54 1.32
C ASP A 73 11.33 11.18 0.49
N HIS A 74 10.07 10.98 0.90
CA HIS A 74 8.89 11.44 0.15
C HIS A 74 8.22 12.65 0.80
N GLU A 75 7.78 13.60 -0.03
CA GLU A 75 7.15 14.85 0.41
C GLU A 75 5.77 14.64 1.06
N ASP A 76 5.07 13.58 0.65
CA ASP A 76 3.87 13.07 1.31
C ASP A 76 4.11 11.65 1.90
N PRO A 77 4.50 11.55 3.18
CA PRO A 77 4.81 10.28 3.82
C PRO A 77 3.59 9.36 4.00
N GLY A 78 2.37 9.90 4.08
CA GLY A 78 1.15 9.11 4.24
C GLY A 78 0.80 8.36 2.95
N THR A 79 0.85 9.08 1.84
CA THR A 79 0.70 8.55 0.48
C THR A 79 1.78 7.52 0.17
N ALA A 80 3.05 7.83 0.45
CA ALA A 80 4.17 6.93 0.16
C ALA A 80 4.10 5.61 0.96
N CYS A 81 3.68 5.69 2.23
CA CYS A 81 3.49 4.53 3.09
C CYS A 81 2.45 3.56 2.51
N LEU A 82 1.28 4.10 2.16
CA LEU A 82 0.20 3.32 1.57
C LEU A 82 0.61 2.70 0.22
N ALA A 83 1.24 3.50 -0.64
CA ALA A 83 1.72 3.05 -1.96
C ALA A 83 2.65 1.84 -1.82
N ALA A 84 3.61 1.92 -0.90
CA ALA A 84 4.57 0.84 -0.64
C ALA A 84 3.87 -0.43 -0.12
N MET A 85 2.90 -0.32 0.79
CA MET A 85 2.15 -1.47 1.30
C MET A 85 1.31 -2.15 0.22
N VAL A 86 0.68 -1.34 -0.65
CA VAL A 86 -0.12 -1.83 -1.78
C VAL A 86 0.76 -2.52 -2.82
N ALA A 87 1.88 -1.91 -3.20
CA ALA A 87 2.85 -2.48 -4.12
C ALA A 87 3.44 -3.80 -3.58
N TRP A 88 3.76 -3.85 -2.29
CA TRP A 88 4.22 -5.07 -1.62
C TRP A 88 3.19 -6.20 -1.74
N ARG A 89 1.91 -5.92 -1.48
CA ARG A 89 0.84 -6.93 -1.61
C ARG A 89 0.63 -7.37 -3.06
N LEU A 90 0.70 -6.44 -4.02
CA LEU A 90 0.61 -6.76 -5.45
C LEU A 90 1.74 -7.71 -5.88
N ALA A 91 2.97 -7.42 -5.45
CA ALA A 91 4.13 -8.28 -5.70
C ALA A 91 3.92 -9.69 -5.12
N ALA A 92 3.39 -9.81 -3.90
CA ALA A 92 3.05 -11.09 -3.29
C ALA A 92 2.01 -11.87 -4.11
N THR A 93 0.90 -11.22 -4.51
CA THR A 93 -0.16 -11.86 -5.31
C THR A 93 0.28 -12.22 -6.73
N THR A 94 1.30 -11.55 -7.28
CA THR A 94 1.86 -11.85 -8.60
C THR A 94 2.84 -13.01 -8.54
N CYS A 95 3.64 -13.09 -7.47
CA CYS A 95 4.56 -14.21 -7.24
C CYS A 95 3.81 -15.54 -7.06
N GLU A 96 2.71 -15.55 -6.29
CA GLU A 96 1.80 -16.70 -6.16
C GLU A 96 1.23 -17.16 -7.52
N ARG A 97 1.10 -16.24 -8.47
CA ARG A 97 0.54 -16.50 -9.81
C ARG A 97 1.57 -17.03 -10.81
N HIS A 98 2.87 -16.83 -10.55
CA HIS A 98 3.96 -17.36 -11.38
C HIS A 98 4.37 -18.80 -10.99
N SER A 99 3.90 -19.29 -9.85
CA SER A 99 4.15 -20.67 -9.37
C SER A 99 3.15 -21.72 -9.86
N SER A 100 2.34 -21.43 -10.89
CA SER A 100 1.33 -22.34 -11.46
C SER A 100 1.62 -22.74 -12.91
#